data_AF-A0A2V6YIT1-F1
#
_entry.id   AF-A0A2V6YIT1-F1
#
_cell.length_a   1.000
_cell.length_b   1.000
_cell.length_c   1.000
_cell.angle_alpha   90.00
_cell.angle_beta   90.00
_cell.angle_gamma   90.00
#
_symmetry.space_group_name_H-M   'P 1'
#
loop_
_entity.id
_entity.type
_entity.pdbx_description
1 polymer ?
#
loop_
_entity_poly.entity_id
_entity_poly.type
_entity_poly.pdbx_seq_one_letter_code
_entity_poly.pdbx_strand_id
1 'polypeptide(L)'
;MAFDLIALGTVPAGEAPAAGSEIDYVGRAFWQCRRFIDLLRHTLGAEPEGAKLQVRRSGPDFNPYIEVVVEFDDANDAARAYANRCDREAPTRWDRTAEIALER
;
A
#
# COMPACT_ATOMS: atom_id res chain seq x y z
N MET A 1 -5.14 -15.78 -17.38
CA MET A 1 -4.16 -15.11 -16.50
C MET A 1 -4.70 -15.25 -15.08
N ALA A 2 -3.93 -15.87 -14.20
CA ALA A 2 -4.26 -15.97 -12.79
C ALA A 2 -3.56 -14.78 -12.11
N PHE A 3 -4.36 -13.86 -11.57
CA PHE A 3 -3.83 -12.75 -10.80
C PHE A 3 -3.86 -13.13 -9.33
N ASP A 4 -2.71 -13.03 -8.69
CA ASP A 4 -2.56 -13.17 -7.25
C ASP A 4 -2.42 -11.79 -6.62
N LEU A 5 -2.58 -11.74 -5.30
CA LEU A 5 -2.47 -10.49 -4.56
C LEU A 5 -1.73 -10.69 -3.25
N ILE A 6 -0.92 -9.71 -2.87
CA ILE A 6 -0.31 -9.61 -1.55
C ILE A 6 -0.88 -8.37 -0.85
N ALA A 7 -1.35 -8.57 0.38
CA ALA A 7 -1.82 -7.49 1.24
C ALA A 7 -0.62 -6.86 1.97
N LEU A 8 -0.45 -5.55 1.79
CA LEU A 8 0.63 -4.76 2.41
C LEU A 8 0.16 -4.01 3.65
N GLY A 9 -1.17 -3.94 3.88
CA GLY A 9 -1.79 -3.18 4.96
C GLY A 9 -2.10 -1.72 4.60
N THR A 10 -2.62 -0.96 5.57
CA THR A 10 -3.07 0.45 5.36
C THR A 10 -1.92 1.46 5.45
N VAL A 11 -0.89 1.12 6.22
CA VAL A 11 0.26 1.98 6.57
C VAL A 11 1.54 1.14 6.65
N PRO A 12 2.73 1.77 6.61
CA PRO A 12 3.99 1.12 6.94
C PRO A 12 3.91 0.31 8.24
N ALA A 13 4.55 -0.86 8.29
CA ALA A 13 4.39 -1.81 9.39
C ALA A 13 4.73 -1.27 10.80
N GLY A 14 5.53 -0.21 10.90
CA GLY A 14 5.82 0.44 12.18
C GLY A 14 4.80 1.49 12.63
N GLU A 15 3.92 1.94 11.73
CA GLU A 15 3.01 3.06 11.94
C GLU A 15 1.62 2.59 12.42
N ALA A 16 0.89 3.48 13.09
CA ALA A 16 -0.46 3.16 13.56
C ALA A 16 -1.50 3.43 12.45
N PRO A 17 -2.25 2.41 11.99
CA PRO A 17 -3.36 2.61 11.07
C PRO A 17 -4.54 3.30 11.76
N ALA A 18 -5.47 3.85 10.98
CA ALA A 18 -6.75 4.32 11.49
C ALA A 18 -7.48 3.19 12.23
N ALA A 19 -8.05 3.48 13.40
CA ALA A 19 -8.84 2.52 14.13
C ALA A 19 -10.26 2.44 13.55
N GLY A 20 -10.82 1.22 13.46
CA GLY A 20 -12.19 1.01 12.95
C GLY A 20 -13.29 1.65 13.81
N SER A 21 -12.95 2.17 15.00
CA SER A 21 -13.85 2.90 15.89
C SER A 21 -13.85 4.42 15.65
N GLU A 22 -12.99 4.92 14.76
CA GLU A 22 -12.96 6.35 14.42
C GLU A 22 -14.16 6.76 13.55
N ILE A 23 -14.68 7.97 13.79
CA ILE A 23 -15.86 8.52 13.09
C ILE A 23 -15.69 8.55 11.56
N ASP A 24 -14.46 8.81 11.09
CA ASP A 24 -14.12 8.80 9.66
C ASP A 24 -13.02 7.77 9.36
N TYR A 25 -13.20 6.54 9.85
CA TYR A 25 -12.28 5.44 9.57
C TYR A 25 -12.04 5.26 8.06
N VAL A 26 -13.12 5.27 7.26
CA VAL A 26 -13.04 5.04 5.80
C VAL A 26 -12.24 6.13 5.10
N GLY A 27 -12.50 7.41 5.38
CA GLY A 27 -11.76 8.51 4.79
C GLY A 27 -10.29 8.48 5.20
N ARG A 28 -10.02 8.27 6.49
CA ARG A 28 -8.66 8.25 7.04
C ARG A 28 -7.84 7.07 6.52
N ALA A 29 -8.40 5.85 6.53
CA ALA A 29 -7.73 4.66 6.03
C ALA A 29 -7.47 4.76 4.52
N PHE A 30 -8.41 5.28 3.74
CA PHE A 30 -8.21 5.49 2.31
C PHE A 30 -7.07 6.49 2.01
N TRP A 31 -7.01 7.59 2.77
CA TRP A 31 -5.92 8.57 2.65
C TRP A 31 -4.56 7.97 3.02
N GLN A 32 -4.51 7.20 4.12
CA GLN A 32 -3.33 6.46 4.54
C GLN A 32 -2.85 5.48 3.47
N CYS A 33 -3.74 4.68 2.89
CA CYS A 33 -3.41 3.76 1.81
C CYS A 33 -2.82 4.49 0.59
N ARG A 34 -3.42 5.61 0.17
CA ARG A 34 -2.90 6.39 -0.96
C ARG A 34 -1.48 6.90 -0.69
N ARG A 35 -1.26 7.48 0.48
CA ARG A 35 0.08 7.93 0.90
C ARG A 35 1.07 6.77 0.94
N PHE A 36 0.64 5.59 1.38
CA PHE A 36 1.51 4.42 1.43
C PHE A 36 1.88 3.91 0.03
N ILE A 37 0.95 3.92 -0.92
CA ILE A 37 1.23 3.61 -2.33
C ILE A 37 2.28 4.58 -2.91
N ASP A 38 2.12 5.89 -2.66
CA ASP A 38 3.08 6.88 -3.15
C ASP A 38 4.48 6.66 -2.54
N LEU A 39 4.54 6.30 -1.25
CA LEU A 39 5.79 5.95 -0.58
C LEU A 39 6.43 4.66 -1.16
N LEU A 40 5.63 3.62 -1.42
CA LEU A 40 6.10 2.40 -2.07
C LEU A 40 6.67 2.69 -3.45
N ARG A 41 5.98 3.51 -4.26
CA ARG A 41 6.46 3.94 -5.58
C ARG A 41 7.74 4.76 -5.52
N HIS A 42 7.86 5.65 -4.53
CA HIS A 42 9.09 6.40 -4.31
C HIS A 42 10.26 5.48 -3.94
N THR A 43 10.02 4.49 -3.07
CA THR A 43 11.09 3.65 -2.50
C THR A 43 11.51 2.52 -3.45
N LEU A 44 10.53 1.86 -4.07
CA LEU A 44 10.73 0.63 -4.84
C LEU A 44 10.69 0.87 -6.35
N GLY A 45 10.14 2.00 -6.79
CA GLY A 45 9.87 2.32 -8.18
C GLY A 45 8.43 2.04 -8.60
N ALA A 46 8.08 2.47 -9.81
CA ALA A 46 6.78 2.22 -10.41
C ALA A 46 6.54 0.73 -10.67
N GLU A 47 5.26 0.31 -10.69
CA GLU A 47 4.91 -1.08 -10.97
C GLU A 47 5.31 -1.49 -12.41
N PRO A 48 5.94 -2.67 -12.61
CA PRO A 48 6.16 -3.22 -13.95
C PRO A 48 4.85 -3.71 -14.57
N GLU A 49 4.88 -4.00 -15.88
CA GLU A 49 3.74 -4.63 -16.55
C GLU A 49 3.35 -5.93 -15.85
N GLY A 50 2.05 -6.11 -15.62
CA GLY A 50 1.50 -7.25 -14.91
C GLY A 50 1.46 -7.10 -13.39
N ALA A 51 1.97 -6.00 -12.80
CA ALA A 51 1.80 -5.67 -11.38
C ALA A 51 1.07 -4.33 -11.20
N LYS A 52 0.31 -4.20 -10.11
CA LYS A 52 -0.44 -3.00 -9.78
C LYS A 52 -0.67 -2.83 -8.28
N LEU A 53 -0.24 -1.69 -7.75
CA LEU A 53 -0.58 -1.23 -6.40
C LEU A 53 -1.95 -0.57 -6.40
N GLN A 54 -2.83 -1.02 -5.51
CA GLN A 54 -4.17 -0.46 -5.39
C GLN A 54 -4.71 -0.53 -3.97
N VAL A 55 -5.72 0.31 -3.71
CA VAL A 55 -6.48 0.27 -2.46
C VAL A 55 -7.60 -0.74 -2.61
N ARG A 56 -7.61 -1.76 -1.77
CA ARG A 56 -8.68 -2.75 -1.70
C ARG A 56 -9.60 -2.44 -0.54
N ARG A 57 -10.91 -2.65 -0.77
CA ARG A 57 -11.94 -2.66 0.27
C ARG A 57 -12.45 -4.09 0.41
N SER A 58 -12.42 -4.62 1.62
CA SER A 58 -12.80 -6.00 1.94
C SER A 58 -13.77 -6.02 3.13
N GLY A 59 -14.70 -6.97 3.18
CA GLY A 59 -15.67 -7.08 4.27
C GLY A 59 -17.00 -6.39 4.00
N PRO A 60 -17.85 -6.20 5.02
CA PRO A 60 -19.21 -5.70 4.86
C PRO A 60 -19.25 -4.20 4.53
N ASP A 61 -20.26 -3.79 3.76
CA ASP A 61 -20.38 -2.42 3.23
C ASP A 61 -20.39 -1.33 4.31
N PHE A 62 -20.87 -1.64 5.52
CA PHE A 62 -21.00 -0.68 6.62
C PHE A 62 -19.71 -0.49 7.43
N ASN A 63 -18.72 -1.38 7.28
CA ASN A 63 -17.43 -1.27 7.95
C ASN A 63 -16.35 -2.01 7.14
N PRO A 64 -16.04 -1.55 5.91
CA PRO A 64 -15.10 -2.25 5.05
C PRO A 64 -13.68 -2.07 5.58
N TYR A 65 -12.92 -3.14 5.68
CA TYR A 65 -11.48 -3.07 5.89
C TYR A 65 -10.80 -2.50 4.64
N ILE A 66 -9.96 -1.47 4.84
CA ILE A 66 -9.28 -0.76 3.75
C ILE A 66 -7.77 -0.96 3.86
N GLU A 67 -7.17 -1.52 2.82
CA GLU A 67 -5.76 -1.88 2.79
C GLU A 67 -5.13 -1.62 1.41
N VAL A 68 -3.81 -1.51 1.36
CA VAL A 68 -3.04 -1.54 0.12
C VAL A 68 -2.77 -2.99 -0.25
N VAL A 69 -2.98 -3.32 -1.51
CA VAL A 69 -2.57 -4.60 -2.09
C VAL A 69 -1.70 -4.36 -3.32
N VAL A 70 -0.81 -5.30 -3.59
CA VAL A 70 -0.18 -5.45 -4.91
C VAL A 70 -0.83 -6.64 -5.59
N GLU A 71 -1.54 -6.39 -6.68
CA GLU A 71 -2.02 -7.43 -7.59
C GLU A 71 -0.93 -7.69 -8.63
N PHE A 72 -0.69 -8.96 -8.96
CA PHE A 72 0.32 -9.34 -9.94
C PHE A 72 -0.10 -10.57 -10.75
N ASP A 73 0.32 -10.64 -12.00
CA ASP A 73 0.21 -11.85 -12.83
C ASP A 73 1.30 -12.84 -12.40
N ASP A 74 0.91 -13.97 -11.79
CA ASP A 74 1.86 -14.98 -11.31
C ASP A 74 2.65 -15.64 -12.45
N ALA A 75 2.13 -15.59 -13.69
CA ALA A 75 2.85 -16.06 -14.87
C ALA A 75 3.95 -15.09 -15.34
N ASN A 76 4.02 -13.87 -14.78
CA ASN A 76 5.04 -12.87 -15.11
C ASN A 76 6.06 -12.74 -13.97
N ASP A 77 7.27 -13.23 -14.21
CA ASP A 77 8.36 -13.22 -13.22
C ASP A 77 8.70 -11.82 -12.70
N ALA A 78 8.63 -10.78 -13.54
CA ALA A 78 8.91 -9.41 -13.12
C ALA A 78 7.81 -8.86 -12.21
N ALA A 79 6.54 -9.14 -12.53
CA ALA A 79 5.41 -8.75 -11.70
C ALA A 79 5.44 -9.44 -10.34
N ARG A 80 5.70 -10.75 -10.32
CA ARG A 80 5.85 -11.55 -9.11
C ARG A 80 7.05 -11.10 -8.27
N ALA A 81 8.19 -10.81 -8.90
CA ALA A 81 9.36 -10.28 -8.19
C ALA A 81 9.07 -8.91 -7.56
N TYR A 82 8.36 -8.03 -8.27
CA TYR A 82 7.93 -6.74 -7.73
C TYR A 82 6.98 -6.90 -6.54
N ALA A 83 5.98 -7.79 -6.63
CA ALA A 83 5.04 -8.04 -5.53
C ALA A 83 5.75 -8.57 -4.28
N ASN A 84 6.65 -9.55 -4.43
CA ASN A 84 7.47 -10.06 -3.33
C ASN A 84 8.42 -8.99 -2.75
N ARG A 85 8.93 -8.09 -3.61
CA ARG A 85 9.75 -6.97 -3.17
C ARG A 85 8.93 -5.96 -2.37
N CYS A 86 7.70 -5.65 -2.78
CA CYS A 86 6.79 -4.82 -1.99
C CYS A 86 6.55 -5.39 -0.60
N ASP A 87 6.35 -6.71 -0.47
CA ASP A 87 6.16 -7.35 0.83
C ASP A 87 7.42 -7.28 1.73
N ARG A 88 8.59 -7.55 1.15
CA ARG A 88 9.84 -7.71 1.91
C ARG A 88 10.60 -6.41 2.16
N GLU A 89 10.53 -5.48 1.22
CA GLU A 89 11.28 -4.22 1.21
C GLU A 89 10.36 -3.00 1.41
N ALA A 90 9.08 -3.21 1.78
CA ALA A 90 8.21 -2.11 2.16
C ALA A 90 8.86 -1.26 3.26
N PRO A 91 8.86 0.08 3.12
CA PRO A 91 9.34 0.96 4.16
C PRO A 91 8.49 0.75 5.42
N THR A 92 9.15 0.68 6.57
CA THR A 92 8.49 0.43 7.86
C THR A 92 8.00 1.71 8.52
N ARG A 93 8.35 2.88 7.98
CA ARG A 93 8.05 4.21 8.50
C ARG A 93 7.68 5.14 7.35
N TRP A 94 6.93 6.20 7.63
CA TRP A 94 6.73 7.28 6.67
C TRP A 94 8.07 7.93 6.32
N ASP A 95 8.24 8.32 5.05
CA ASP A 95 9.39 9.12 4.65
C ASP A 95 9.38 10.45 5.42
N ARG A 96 10.41 10.67 6.26
CA ARG A 96 10.64 11.92 7.00
C ARG A 96 11.40 12.95 6.15
N THR A 97 11.88 12.56 4.98
CA THR A 97 12.72 13.40 4.12
C THR A 97 11.91 14.52 3.47
N ALA A 98 10.62 14.30 3.23
CA ALA A 98 9.70 15.33 2.77
C ALA A 98 9.56 16.54 3.73
N GLU A 99 9.84 16.39 5.03
CA GLU A 99 9.74 17.49 6.00
C GLU A 99 10.96 18.44 5.94
N ILE A 100 12.14 17.96 5.53
CA ILE A 100 13.36 18.78 5.50
C ILE A 100 13.42 19.70 4.27
N ALA A 101 12.71 19.38 3.20
CA ALA A 101 12.75 20.15 1.95
C ALA A 101 11.93 21.46 2.00
N LEU A 102 11.08 21.67 3.02
CA LEU A 102 10.27 22.89 3.17
C LEU A 102 10.97 23.97 4.03
N GLU A 103 12.12 23.66 4.62
CA GLU A 103 12.88 24.57 5.51
C GLU A 103 14.13 25.18 4.84
N ARG A 104 14.24 25.19 3.50
CA ARG A 104 15.37 25.80 2.78
C ARG A 104 14.95 26.92 1.83
#